data_AF-A0A2H0D1Z8-F1
#
_entry.id   AF-A0A2H0D1Z8-F1
#
_cell.length_a   1.000
_cell.length_b   1.000
_cell.length_c   1.000
_cell.angle_alpha   90.00
_cell.angle_beta   90.00
_cell.angle_gamma   90.00
#
_symmetry.space_group_name_H-M   'P 1'
#
loop_
_entity.id
_entity.type
_entity.pdbx_description
1 polymer ?
#
loop_
_entity_poly.entity_id
_entity_poly.type
_entity_poly.pdbx_seq_one_letter_code
_entity_poly.pdbx_strand_id
1 'polypeptide(L)'
;MQTELEHILISTYKDGMIAYMETHPAAYEEAVQLAISDKQPFAWRAAWLLWSCLEENDRRVQKHVKEIVKSVKSKNDGHQWELLKILLLMEIDKKYEGILFNLCLDVWEDINKAPSVRMTAFKFILKLVKKHPELSKEITFLLQERYLETFSPGVKKSISKMMKGVTSMEEVCLETVKSL
;
A
#
# COMPACT_ATOMS: atom_id res chain seq x y z
N MET A 1 -18.53 25.11 -1.53
CA MET A 1 -19.57 24.35 -0.80
C MET A 1 -18.99 22.99 -0.49
N GLN A 2 -19.13 22.49 0.74
CA GLN A 2 -18.71 21.12 1.06
C GLN A 2 -19.67 20.15 0.38
N THR A 3 -19.15 19.04 -0.13
CA THR A 3 -19.98 17.95 -0.66
C THR A 3 -20.62 17.16 0.48
N GLU A 4 -21.60 16.32 0.16
CA GLU A 4 -22.19 15.42 1.15
C GLU A 4 -21.17 14.44 1.71
N LEU A 5 -20.32 13.86 0.85
CA LEU A 5 -19.23 12.98 1.30
C LEU A 5 -18.26 13.70 2.24
N GLU A 6 -17.87 14.95 1.94
CA GLU A 6 -17.02 15.74 2.83
C GLU A 6 -17.66 15.92 4.21
N HIS A 7 -18.97 16.19 4.26
CA HIS A 7 -19.70 16.27 5.52
C HIS A 7 -19.70 14.91 6.26
N ILE A 8 -19.98 13.81 5.57
CA ILE A 8 -19.99 12.46 6.15
C ILE A 8 -18.63 12.09 6.75
N LEU A 9 -17.53 12.40 6.06
CA LEU A 9 -16.15 12.12 6.50
C LEU A 9 -15.77 12.82 7.83
N ILE A 10 -16.50 13.86 8.23
CA ILE A 10 -16.21 14.62 9.46
C ILE A 10 -17.28 14.53 10.54
N SER A 11 -18.49 14.13 10.18
CA SER A 11 -19.64 14.12 11.08
C SER A 11 -20.06 12.72 11.55
N THR A 12 -19.54 11.66 10.94
CA THR A 12 -19.95 10.28 11.23
C THR A 12 -18.79 9.39 11.67
N TYR A 13 -19.13 8.30 12.37
CA TYR A 13 -18.18 7.23 12.70
C TYR A 13 -18.05 6.23 11.55
N LYS A 14 -17.11 5.30 11.68
CA LYS A 14 -16.77 4.28 10.67
C LYS A 14 -17.99 3.64 10.00
N ASP A 15 -18.89 3.09 10.80
CA ASP A 15 -20.03 2.32 10.28
C ASP A 15 -20.98 3.19 9.46
N GLY A 16 -21.16 4.46 9.86
CA GLY A 16 -21.93 5.45 9.10
C GLY A 16 -21.27 5.82 7.77
N MET A 17 -19.94 5.99 7.76
CA MET A 17 -19.20 6.25 6.53
C MET A 17 -19.28 5.06 5.54
N ILE A 18 -19.17 3.82 6.05
CA ILE A 18 -19.26 2.62 5.22
C ILE A 18 -20.68 2.47 4.65
N ALA A 19 -21.71 2.62 5.49
CA ALA A 19 -23.10 2.57 5.05
C ALA A 19 -23.43 3.64 4.00
N TYR A 20 -22.82 4.83 4.10
CA TYR A 20 -22.95 5.86 3.06
C TYR A 20 -22.36 5.38 1.72
N MET A 21 -21.15 4.81 1.72
CA MET A 21 -20.51 4.30 0.50
C MET A 21 -21.30 3.16 -0.15
N GLU A 22 -21.92 2.29 0.64
CA GLU A 22 -22.75 1.18 0.15
C GLU A 22 -24.03 1.67 -0.54
N THR A 23 -24.64 2.73 0.00
CA THR A 23 -25.87 3.31 -0.54
C THR A 23 -25.63 4.35 -1.65
N HIS A 24 -24.39 4.83 -1.81
CA HIS A 24 -24.02 5.85 -2.80
C HIS A 24 -22.79 5.41 -3.63
N PRO A 25 -22.93 4.46 -4.58
CA PRO A 25 -21.80 3.99 -5.40
C PRO A 25 -21.07 5.08 -6.20
N ALA A 26 -21.76 6.18 -6.53
CA ALA A 26 -21.15 7.33 -7.20
C ALA A 26 -20.12 8.06 -6.32
N ALA A 27 -20.22 7.95 -4.99
CA ALA A 27 -19.30 8.57 -4.04
C ALA A 27 -17.88 7.98 -4.10
N TYR A 28 -17.69 6.78 -4.68
CA TYR A 28 -16.34 6.21 -4.88
C TYR A 28 -15.45 7.08 -5.75
N GLU A 29 -16.01 7.68 -6.81
CA GLU A 29 -15.27 8.57 -7.68
C GLU A 29 -14.76 9.78 -6.88
N GLU A 30 -15.65 10.43 -6.14
CA GLU A 30 -15.31 11.56 -5.30
C GLU A 30 -14.32 11.19 -4.19
N ALA A 31 -14.52 10.04 -3.53
CA ALA A 31 -13.62 9.55 -2.49
C ALA A 31 -12.19 9.35 -3.03
N VAL A 32 -12.04 8.85 -4.25
CA VAL A 32 -10.72 8.73 -4.89
C VAL A 32 -10.12 10.10 -5.17
N GLN A 33 -10.88 11.04 -5.73
CA GLN A 33 -10.39 12.39 -5.98
C GLN A 33 -9.97 13.09 -4.69
N LEU A 34 -10.75 12.93 -3.61
CA LEU A 34 -10.38 13.44 -2.29
C LEU A 34 -9.11 12.77 -1.78
N ALA A 35 -9.01 11.44 -1.86
CA ALA A 35 -7.85 10.69 -1.39
C ALA A 35 -6.55 11.12 -2.05
N ILE A 36 -6.54 11.40 -3.36
CA ILE A 36 -5.31 11.86 -4.03
C ILE A 36 -5.04 13.37 -3.88
N SER A 37 -6.02 14.14 -3.38
CA SER A 37 -5.91 15.59 -3.16
C SER A 37 -5.10 15.95 -1.90
N ASP A 38 -4.91 17.25 -1.68
CA ASP A 38 -4.33 17.81 -0.45
C ASP A 38 -5.38 18.47 0.45
N LYS A 39 -6.68 18.22 0.19
CA LYS A 39 -7.79 18.87 0.91
C LYS A 39 -7.98 18.25 2.30
N GLN A 40 -7.29 18.80 3.29
CA GLN A 40 -7.38 18.33 4.69
C GLN A 40 -8.64 18.86 5.40
N PRO A 41 -9.27 18.08 6.30
CA PRO A 41 -8.91 16.72 6.74
C PRO A 41 -9.51 15.60 5.86
N PHE A 42 -10.13 15.93 4.73
CA PHE A 42 -10.89 14.98 3.91
C PHE A 42 -10.00 13.97 3.19
N ALA A 43 -8.83 14.38 2.70
CA ALA A 43 -7.99 13.55 1.84
C ALA A 43 -7.57 12.23 2.51
N TRP A 44 -6.93 12.29 3.68
CA TRP A 44 -6.50 11.05 4.37
C TRP A 44 -7.68 10.21 4.85
N ARG A 45 -8.81 10.83 5.23
CA ARG A 45 -10.02 10.12 5.65
C ARG A 45 -10.70 9.41 4.48
N ALA A 46 -10.71 10.02 3.30
CA ALA A 46 -11.22 9.39 2.09
C ALA A 46 -10.35 8.19 1.70
N ALA A 47 -9.02 8.29 1.78
CA ALA A 47 -8.12 7.15 1.58
C ALA A 47 -8.40 6.00 2.56
N TRP A 48 -8.57 6.33 3.84
CA TRP A 48 -8.91 5.35 4.88
C TRP A 48 -10.29 4.70 4.68
N LEU A 49 -11.29 5.49 4.28
CA LEU A 49 -12.64 5.01 3.99
C LEU A 49 -12.65 4.08 2.78
N LEU A 50 -11.97 4.47 1.69
CA LEU A 50 -11.79 3.63 0.51
C LEU A 50 -11.23 2.27 0.92
N TRP A 51 -10.04 2.23 1.53
CA TRP A 51 -9.45 0.96 1.99
C TRP A 51 -10.42 0.11 2.84
N SER A 52 -11.29 0.73 3.63
CA SER A 52 -12.26 0.02 4.48
C SER A 52 -13.42 -0.62 3.69
N CYS A 53 -13.66 -0.20 2.45
CA CYS A 53 -14.78 -0.64 1.61
C CYS A 53 -14.36 -1.42 0.36
N LEU A 54 -13.05 -1.48 0.06
CA LEU A 54 -12.55 -2.11 -1.17
C LEU A 54 -12.36 -3.61 -1.00
N GLU A 55 -12.62 -4.30 -2.11
CA GLU A 55 -12.25 -5.70 -2.31
C GLU A 55 -10.94 -5.81 -3.12
N GLU A 56 -10.44 -7.03 -3.29
CA GLU A 56 -9.28 -7.29 -4.16
C GLU A 56 -9.63 -6.94 -5.61
N ASN A 57 -8.76 -6.16 -6.26
CA ASN A 57 -8.92 -5.66 -7.63
C ASN A 57 -10.28 -4.97 -7.90
N ASP A 58 -10.74 -4.17 -6.94
CA ASP A 58 -12.01 -3.45 -7.02
C ASP A 58 -12.09 -2.54 -8.26
N ARG A 59 -13.03 -2.85 -9.16
CA ARG A 59 -13.23 -2.14 -10.43
C ARG A 59 -13.54 -0.66 -10.25
N ARG A 60 -14.12 -0.25 -9.11
CA ARG A 60 -14.47 1.16 -8.83
C ARG A 60 -13.22 2.03 -8.70
N VAL A 61 -12.12 1.45 -8.22
CA VAL A 61 -10.84 2.14 -7.98
C VAL A 61 -9.78 1.76 -9.02
N GLN A 62 -9.90 0.61 -9.67
CA GLN A 62 -8.88 0.10 -10.61
C GLN A 62 -8.51 1.11 -11.71
N LYS A 63 -9.48 1.86 -12.23
CA LYS A 63 -9.26 2.89 -13.26
C LYS A 63 -8.40 4.09 -12.78
N HIS A 64 -8.23 4.25 -11.46
CA HIS A 64 -7.54 5.36 -10.81
C HIS A 64 -6.18 4.98 -10.20
N VAL A 65 -5.76 3.73 -10.34
CA VAL A 65 -4.50 3.22 -9.76
C VAL A 65 -3.31 4.09 -10.15
N LYS A 66 -3.25 4.55 -11.40
CA LYS A 66 -2.21 5.44 -11.90
C LYS A 66 -2.12 6.73 -11.09
N GLU A 67 -3.24 7.40 -10.89
CA GLU A 67 -3.35 8.66 -10.17
C GLU A 67 -2.96 8.47 -8.69
N ILE A 68 -3.41 7.36 -8.09
CA ILE A 68 -3.05 6.99 -6.72
C ILE A 68 -1.53 6.81 -6.60
N VAL A 69 -0.91 6.00 -7.46
CA VAL A 69 0.55 5.79 -7.47
C VAL A 69 1.33 7.11 -7.54
N LYS A 70 0.92 8.01 -8.44
CA LYS A 70 1.59 9.31 -8.61
C LYS A 70 1.43 10.23 -7.41
N SER A 71 0.35 10.09 -6.64
CA SER A 71 0.06 10.94 -5.50
C SER A 71 0.84 10.57 -4.24
N VAL A 72 1.24 9.29 -4.05
CA VAL A 72 1.79 8.79 -2.77
C VAL A 72 3.01 9.61 -2.30
N LYS A 73 3.97 9.89 -3.20
CA LYS A 73 5.25 10.51 -2.82
C LYS A 73 5.10 11.86 -2.13
N SER A 74 4.09 12.66 -2.49
CA SER A 74 3.90 14.00 -1.93
C SER A 74 3.18 14.02 -0.58
N LYS A 75 2.68 12.88 -0.10
CA LYS A 75 1.88 12.82 1.13
C LYS A 75 2.74 12.57 2.37
N ASN A 76 2.21 12.96 3.53
CA ASN A 76 2.78 12.59 4.84
C ASN A 76 2.62 11.09 5.13
N ASP A 77 3.34 10.58 6.13
CA ASP A 77 3.41 9.15 6.43
C ASP A 77 2.05 8.46 6.66
N GLY A 78 1.15 9.10 7.41
CA GLY A 78 -0.18 8.54 7.67
C GLY A 78 -1.00 8.41 6.40
N HIS A 79 -0.94 9.41 5.53
CA HIS A 79 -1.66 9.39 4.27
C HIS A 79 -1.01 8.45 3.24
N GLN A 80 0.32 8.42 3.16
CA GLN A 80 1.07 7.42 2.37
C GLN A 80 0.66 6.00 2.77
N TRP A 81 0.55 5.74 4.07
CA TRP A 81 0.15 4.44 4.58
C TRP A 81 -1.23 4.00 4.07
N GLU A 82 -2.23 4.90 4.09
CA GLU A 82 -3.57 4.61 3.57
C GLU A 82 -3.56 4.34 2.06
N LEU A 83 -2.89 5.18 1.27
CA LEU A 83 -2.81 4.99 -0.18
C LEU A 83 -2.08 3.70 -0.56
N LEU A 84 -1.01 3.33 0.15
CA LEU A 84 -0.30 2.07 -0.09
C LEU A 84 -1.16 0.84 0.24
N LYS A 85 -2.04 0.91 1.25
CA LYS A 85 -2.99 -0.17 1.53
C LYS A 85 -3.99 -0.36 0.38
N ILE A 86 -4.50 0.72 -0.20
CA ILE A 86 -5.35 0.65 -1.40
C ILE A 86 -4.57 -0.05 -2.53
N LEU A 87 -3.35 0.40 -2.82
CA LEU A 87 -2.51 -0.17 -3.89
C LEU A 87 -2.15 -1.65 -3.67
N LEU A 88 -2.11 -2.11 -2.42
CA LEU A 88 -1.90 -3.53 -2.11
C LEU A 88 -3.07 -4.42 -2.55
N LEU A 89 -4.31 -3.91 -2.61
CA LEU A 89 -5.48 -4.65 -3.10
C LEU A 89 -5.59 -4.62 -4.63
N MET A 90 -5.03 -3.61 -5.27
CA MET A 90 -5.22 -3.39 -6.70
C MET A 90 -4.22 -4.16 -7.55
N GLU A 91 -4.59 -4.41 -8.80
CA GLU A 91 -3.67 -4.83 -9.83
C GLU A 91 -2.92 -3.61 -10.38
N ILE A 92 -1.59 -3.68 -10.37
CA ILE A 92 -0.74 -2.58 -10.85
C ILE A 92 -0.29 -2.89 -12.27
N ASP A 93 -0.57 -1.99 -13.20
CA ASP A 93 -0.03 -2.09 -14.57
C ASP A 93 1.50 -2.16 -14.52
N LYS A 94 2.10 -3.04 -15.33
CA LYS A 94 3.56 -3.24 -15.42
C LYS A 94 4.37 -1.93 -15.57
N LYS A 95 3.83 -0.94 -16.29
CA LYS A 95 4.46 0.38 -16.47
C LYS A 95 4.58 1.21 -15.19
N TYR A 96 3.79 0.92 -14.15
CA TYR A 96 3.81 1.61 -12.87
C TYR A 96 4.44 0.79 -11.75
N GLU A 97 4.64 -0.52 -11.94
CA GLU A 97 5.26 -1.39 -10.93
C GLU A 97 6.64 -0.89 -10.51
N GLY A 98 7.52 -0.54 -11.46
CA GLY A 98 8.85 -0.01 -11.15
C GLY A 98 8.82 1.33 -10.39
N ILE A 99 7.87 2.21 -10.73
CA ILE A 99 7.68 3.50 -10.04
C ILE A 99 7.28 3.26 -8.58
N LEU A 100 6.29 2.39 -8.37
CA LEU A 100 5.78 2.09 -7.04
C LEU A 100 6.78 1.27 -6.22
N PHE A 101 7.57 0.40 -6.85
CA PHE A 101 8.65 -0.34 -6.20
C PHE A 101 9.71 0.62 -5.66
N ASN A 102 10.24 1.52 -6.50
CA ASN A 102 11.21 2.54 -6.07
C ASN A 102 10.66 3.44 -4.98
N LEU A 103 9.39 3.85 -5.07
CA LEU A 103 8.74 4.59 -4.01
C LEU A 103 8.71 3.81 -2.69
N CYS A 104 8.38 2.51 -2.74
CA CYS A 104 8.37 1.68 -1.55
C CYS A 104 9.77 1.47 -0.97
N LEU A 105 10.81 1.41 -1.83
CA LEU A 105 12.21 1.38 -1.38
C LEU A 105 12.57 2.68 -0.66
N ASP A 106 12.33 3.84 -1.27
CA ASP A 106 12.56 5.16 -0.66
C ASP A 106 11.88 5.23 0.73
N VAL A 107 10.65 4.75 0.83
CA VAL A 107 9.88 4.73 2.09
C VAL A 107 10.48 3.75 3.10
N TRP A 108 10.89 2.55 2.68
CA TRP A 108 11.45 1.54 3.56
C TRP A 108 12.81 1.96 4.14
N GLU A 109 13.66 2.54 3.32
CA GLU A 109 15.03 2.91 3.68
C GLU A 109 15.11 4.13 4.59
N ASP A 110 14.11 5.02 4.56
CA ASP A 110 14.03 6.15 5.47
C ASP A 110 13.60 5.70 6.88
N ILE A 111 14.58 5.53 7.76
CA ILE A 111 14.38 5.08 9.15
C ILE A 111 13.59 6.07 10.00
N ASN A 112 13.45 7.32 9.56
CA ASN A 112 12.68 8.35 10.26
C ASN A 112 11.19 8.28 9.97
N LYS A 113 10.79 7.51 8.94
CA LYS A 113 9.37 7.28 8.65
C LYS A 113 8.70 6.42 9.70
N ALA A 114 7.41 6.65 9.86
CA ALA A 114 6.57 5.90 10.77
C ALA A 114 6.66 4.38 10.50
N PRO A 115 6.76 3.53 11.53
CA PRO A 115 6.87 2.09 11.35
C PRO A 115 5.74 1.47 10.50
N SER A 116 4.52 2.01 10.57
CA SER A 116 3.36 1.50 9.82
C SER A 116 3.48 1.68 8.30
N VAL A 117 3.94 2.86 7.84
CA VAL A 117 4.12 3.13 6.41
C VAL A 117 5.27 2.30 5.86
N ARG A 118 6.38 2.20 6.60
CA ARG A 118 7.54 1.36 6.24
C ARG A 118 7.14 -0.11 6.09
N MET A 119 6.41 -0.66 7.07
CA MET A 119 5.94 -2.04 7.01
C MET A 119 4.98 -2.30 5.85
N THR A 120 4.17 -1.32 5.46
CA THR A 120 3.24 -1.46 4.34
C THR A 120 3.98 -1.39 3.00
N ALA A 121 4.96 -0.48 2.87
CA ALA A 121 5.86 -0.44 1.73
C ALA A 121 6.63 -1.77 1.55
N PHE A 122 7.12 -2.35 2.64
CA PHE A 122 7.79 -3.65 2.60
C PHE A 122 6.88 -4.79 2.13
N LYS A 123 5.62 -4.84 2.59
CA LYS A 123 4.65 -5.82 2.07
C LYS A 123 4.47 -5.69 0.55
N PHE A 124 4.46 -4.46 0.02
CA PHE A 124 4.35 -4.22 -1.40
C PHE A 124 5.61 -4.67 -2.16
N ILE A 125 6.80 -4.35 -1.64
CA ILE A 125 8.09 -4.86 -2.17
C ILE A 125 8.05 -6.40 -2.27
N LEU A 126 7.63 -7.10 -1.21
CA LEU A 126 7.52 -8.56 -1.24
C LEU A 126 6.45 -9.06 -2.23
N LYS A 127 5.33 -8.34 -2.40
CA LYS A 127 4.31 -8.65 -3.41
C LYS A 127 4.93 -8.62 -4.82
N LEU A 128 5.74 -7.62 -5.12
CA LEU A 128 6.41 -7.53 -6.43
C LEU A 128 7.55 -8.53 -6.60
N VAL A 129 8.34 -8.81 -5.57
CA VAL A 129 9.41 -9.84 -5.63
C VAL A 129 8.84 -11.23 -5.87
N LYS A 130 7.65 -11.53 -5.31
CA LYS A 130 6.95 -12.78 -5.62
C LYS A 130 6.50 -12.87 -7.08
N LYS A 131 6.19 -11.73 -7.70
CA LYS A 131 5.82 -11.63 -9.11
C LYS A 131 7.04 -11.66 -10.04
N HIS A 132 8.16 -11.11 -9.58
CA HIS A 132 9.42 -10.95 -10.29
C HIS A 132 10.58 -11.51 -9.43
N PRO A 133 10.75 -12.85 -9.39
CA PRO A 133 11.72 -13.52 -8.52
C PRO A 133 13.17 -13.08 -8.73
N GLU A 134 13.52 -12.54 -9.89
CA GLU A 134 14.83 -11.98 -10.19
C GLU A 134 15.25 -10.87 -9.20
N LEU A 135 14.27 -10.19 -8.58
CA LEU A 135 14.50 -9.13 -7.59
C LEU A 135 14.83 -9.68 -6.19
N SER A 136 14.72 -10.99 -5.94
CA SER A 136 14.87 -11.58 -4.60
C SER A 136 16.23 -11.28 -3.97
N LYS A 137 17.29 -11.30 -4.78
CA LYS A 137 18.67 -11.04 -4.35
C LYS A 137 18.84 -9.64 -3.77
N GLU A 138 18.12 -8.66 -4.31
CA GLU A 138 18.17 -7.27 -3.89
C GLU A 138 17.51 -7.06 -2.51
N ILE A 139 16.55 -7.90 -2.14
CA ILE A 139 15.80 -7.77 -0.89
C ILE A 139 16.63 -8.10 0.35
N THR A 140 17.66 -8.94 0.22
CA THR A 140 18.53 -9.28 1.36
C THR A 140 19.20 -8.03 1.96
N PHE A 141 19.55 -7.04 1.12
CA PHE A 141 20.11 -5.77 1.56
C PHE A 141 19.12 -4.92 2.36
N LEU A 142 17.82 -5.07 2.11
CA LEU A 142 16.76 -4.34 2.82
C LEU A 142 16.57 -4.82 4.27
N LEU A 143 17.18 -5.95 4.64
CA LEU A 143 17.09 -6.54 5.98
C LEU A 143 18.33 -6.28 6.84
N GLN A 144 19.25 -5.43 6.39
CA GLN A 144 20.38 -5.00 7.20
C GLN A 144 19.92 -4.32 8.50
N GLU A 145 20.67 -4.51 9.59
CA GLU A 145 20.29 -4.02 10.93
C GLU A 145 19.95 -2.53 10.95
N ARG A 146 20.67 -1.70 10.16
CA ARG A 146 20.40 -0.25 10.02
C ARG A 146 18.95 0.07 9.66
N TYR A 147 18.28 -0.77 8.87
CA TYR A 147 16.88 -0.54 8.48
C TYR A 147 15.91 -1.12 9.52
N LEU A 148 16.38 -2.05 10.36
CA LEU A 148 15.56 -2.75 11.34
C LEU A 148 15.62 -2.13 12.73
N GLU A 149 16.67 -1.39 13.05
CA GLU A 149 16.97 -0.90 14.41
C GLU A 149 15.83 -0.11 15.06
N THR A 150 15.07 0.67 14.29
CA THR A 150 13.96 1.49 14.78
C THR A 150 12.66 0.72 15.01
N PHE A 151 12.60 -0.55 14.59
CA PHE A 151 11.44 -1.41 14.81
C PHE A 151 11.47 -2.10 16.17
N SER A 152 10.29 -2.28 16.74
CA SER A 152 10.14 -3.11 17.95
C SER A 152 10.48 -4.58 17.66
N PRO A 153 10.86 -5.38 18.67
CA PRO A 153 11.15 -6.81 18.50
C PRO A 153 9.99 -7.58 17.84
N GLY A 154 8.74 -7.22 18.15
CA GLY A 154 7.55 -7.82 17.54
C GLY A 154 7.46 -7.56 16.04
N VAL A 155 7.82 -6.34 15.61
CA VAL A 155 7.84 -5.98 14.18
C VAL A 155 9.00 -6.69 13.47
N LYS A 156 10.21 -6.72 14.06
CA LYS A 156 11.35 -7.50 13.53
C LYS A 156 10.97 -8.96 13.31
N LYS A 157 10.30 -9.60 14.28
CA LYS A 157 9.80 -10.98 14.16
C LYS A 157 8.80 -11.15 13.02
N SER A 158 7.92 -10.17 12.80
CA SER A 158 6.97 -10.17 11.69
C SER A 158 7.68 -10.12 10.33
N ILE A 159 8.70 -9.27 10.19
CA ILE A 159 9.54 -9.16 9.00
C ILE A 159 10.21 -10.50 8.69
N SER A 160 10.85 -11.12 9.68
CA SER A 160 11.48 -12.45 9.51
C SER A 160 10.48 -13.52 9.06
N LYS A 161 9.25 -13.49 9.58
CA LYS A 161 8.19 -14.44 9.16
C LYS A 161 7.78 -14.22 7.70
N MET A 162 7.66 -12.97 7.26
CA MET A 162 7.32 -12.65 5.87
C MET A 162 8.41 -13.10 4.89
N MET A 163 9.68 -12.96 5.27
CA MET A 163 10.82 -13.34 4.43
C MET A 163 10.97 -14.85 4.23
N LYS A 164 10.67 -15.66 5.25
CA LYS A 164 10.70 -17.13 5.10
C LYS A 164 9.83 -17.63 3.95
N GLY A 165 8.69 -16.98 3.71
CA GLY A 165 7.80 -17.33 2.60
C GLY A 165 8.31 -16.93 1.22
N VAL A 166 9.36 -16.10 1.13
CA VAL A 166 10.03 -15.73 -0.13
C VAL A 166 11.23 -16.64 -0.41
N THR A 167 12.05 -16.92 0.60
CA THR A 167 13.21 -17.83 0.46
C THR A 167 12.80 -19.26 0.10
N SER A 168 11.67 -19.77 0.62
CA SER A 168 11.16 -21.09 0.22
C SER A 168 10.74 -21.17 -1.25
N MET A 169 10.50 -20.03 -1.93
CA MET A 169 10.18 -20.01 -3.36
C MET A 169 11.42 -20.12 -4.25
N GLU A 170 12.58 -19.64 -3.78
CA GLU A 170 13.85 -19.77 -4.49
C GLU A 170 14.28 -21.25 -4.61
N GLU A 171 14.11 -22.03 -3.54
CA GLU A 171 14.44 -23.45 -3.52
C GLU A 171 13.58 -24.25 -4.52
N VAL A 172 12.27 -23.98 -4.58
CA VAL A 172 11.35 -24.64 -5.53
C VAL A 172 11.65 -24.27 -6.99
N CYS A 173 11.98 -23.01 -7.27
CA CYS A 173 12.33 -22.58 -8.63
C CYS A 173 13.68 -23.18 -9.09
N LEU A 174 14.68 -23.27 -8.20
CA LEU A 174 15.97 -23.87 -8.51
C LEU A 174 15.89 -25.39 -8.73
N GLU A 175 14.98 -26.08 -8.04
CA GLU A 175 14.71 -27.52 -8.26
C GLU A 175 13.99 -27.78 -9.59
N THR A 176 13.07 -26.90 -9.99
CA THR A 176 12.33 -27.02 -11.27
C THR A 176 13.25 -26.77 -12.48
N VAL A 177 14.25 -25.89 -12.37
CA VAL A 177 15.24 -25.65 -13.43
C VAL A 177 16.30 -26.75 -13.52
N LYS A 178 16.60 -27.44 -12.41
CA LYS A 178 17.53 -28.59 -12.41
C LYS A 178 16.89 -29.91 -12.91
N SER A 179 15.57 -29.94 -13.09
CA SER A 179 14.80 -31.11 -13.54
C SER A 179 14.32 -31.01 -15.00
N LEU A 180 14.76 -29.99 -15.74
CA LEU A 180 14.66 -29.85 -17.20
C LEU A 180 16.03 -30.03 -17.84
#